data_AF-A0A1D8GLN6-F1
#
_entry.id   AF-A0A1D8GLN6-F1
#
_cell.length_a   1.000
_cell.length_b   1.000
_cell.length_c   1.000
_cell.angle_alpha   90.00
_cell.angle_beta   90.00
_cell.angle_gamma   90.00
#
_symmetry.space_group_name_H-M   'P 1'
#
loop_
_entity.id
_entity.type
_entity.pdbx_description
1 polymer ?
#
loop_
_entity_poly.entity_id
_entity_poly.type
_entity_poly.pdbx_seq_one_letter_code
_entity_poly.pdbx_strand_id
1 'polypeptide(L)'
;MKKKDKLDEFNFKNHAENMTTIIKYVMEYFNNYLNPEAYDYEKIKIEQTAIKIEQEIGSTFPKSKNFVVEYYKKCKARIDRILKSWLKDLKYFQLFYCTEDYVNVVNGFCDSAKMRGTGIEQYKDKLIILVQEIKENETEKPSRLTRGRGC
;
A
#
# COMPACT_ATOMS: atom_id res chain seq x y z
N MET A 1 13.33 -10.93 34.80
CA MET A 1 12.90 -10.01 35.88
C MET A 1 13.84 -8.81 35.90
N LYS A 2 13.41 -7.63 35.42
CA LYS A 2 14.23 -6.41 35.58
C LYS A 2 14.01 -5.88 37.00
N LYS A 3 15.08 -5.80 37.82
CA LYS A 3 15.04 -5.00 39.05
C LYS A 3 14.72 -3.58 38.61
N LYS A 4 13.60 -3.02 39.08
CA LYS A 4 13.32 -1.59 38.90
C LYS A 4 14.34 -0.85 39.76
N ASP A 5 15.35 -0.27 39.13
CA ASP A 5 16.24 0.64 39.82
C ASP A 5 15.39 1.77 40.41
N LYS A 6 15.41 1.92 41.74
CA LYS A 6 14.71 2.99 42.46
C LYS A 6 15.47 4.30 42.24
N LEU A 7 15.43 4.80 41.02
CA LEU A 7 15.99 6.11 40.67
C LEU A 7 15.07 7.19 41.22
N ASP A 8 15.65 8.07 42.02
CA ASP A 8 15.00 9.27 42.53
C ASP A 8 15.62 10.49 41.84
N GLU A 9 14.91 11.03 40.86
CA GLU A 9 15.33 12.14 40.00
C GLU A 9 15.57 13.43 40.80
N PHE A 10 14.95 13.55 41.98
CA PHE A 10 14.98 14.72 42.86
C PHE A 10 15.95 14.57 44.04
N ASN A 11 16.69 13.45 44.12
CA ASN A 11 17.73 13.29 45.12
C ASN A 11 18.96 14.14 44.79
N PHE A 12 19.02 15.33 45.38
CA PHE A 12 20.11 16.29 45.17
C PHE A 12 21.51 15.79 45.51
N LYS A 13 21.65 14.82 46.44
CA LYS A 13 22.97 14.25 46.77
C LYS A 13 23.52 13.38 45.64
N ASN A 14 22.65 12.60 44.99
CA ASN A 14 23.04 11.64 43.96
C ASN A 14 22.54 12.07 42.57
N HIS A 15 22.17 13.34 42.40
CA HIS A 15 21.51 13.84 41.20
C HIS A 15 22.35 13.60 39.93
N ALA A 16 23.67 13.83 40.00
CA ALA A 16 24.57 13.58 38.87
C ALA A 16 24.60 12.10 38.45
N GLU A 17 24.63 11.17 39.40
CA GLU A 17 24.64 9.72 39.15
C GLU A 17 23.28 9.23 38.62
N ASN A 18 22.18 9.76 39.18
CA ASN A 18 20.83 9.43 38.76
C ASN A 18 20.57 9.94 37.32
N MET A 19 20.96 11.17 37.01
CA MET A 19 20.88 11.72 35.66
C MET A 19 21.74 10.95 34.65
N THR A 20 22.95 10.53 35.04
CA THR A 20 23.81 9.68 34.20
C THR A 20 23.13 8.35 33.88
N THR A 21 22.44 7.75 34.85
CA THR A 21 21.72 6.48 34.66
C THR A 21 20.51 6.65 33.75
N ILE A 22 19.77 7.76 33.88
CA ILE A 22 18.66 8.09 32.98
C ILE A 22 19.16 8.27 31.54
N ILE A 23 20.25 9.02 31.34
CA ILE A 23 20.85 9.20 30.00
C ILE A 23 21.27 7.85 29.41
N LYS A 24 21.84 6.94 30.21
CA LYS A 24 22.16 5.59 29.75
C LYS A 24 20.93 4.83 29.28
N TYR A 25 19.83 4.86 30.03
CA TYR A 25 18.59 4.19 29.59
C TYR A 25 18.01 4.80 28.32
N VAL A 26 18.05 6.13 28.18
CA VAL A 26 17.60 6.81 26.96
C VAL A 26 18.48 6.41 25.78
N MET A 27 19.81 6.43 25.94
CA MET A 27 20.75 6.00 24.91
C MET A 27 20.57 4.53 24.54
N GLU A 28 20.40 3.65 25.53
CA GLU A 28 20.19 2.22 25.31
C GLU A 28 18.86 1.98 24.59
N TYR A 29 17.82 2.74 24.91
CA TYR A 29 16.56 2.71 24.15
C TYR A 29 16.75 3.19 22.71
N PHE A 30 17.43 4.33 22.50
CA PHE A 30 17.72 4.83 21.15
C PHE A 30 18.53 3.82 20.33
N ASN A 31 19.62 3.28 20.89
CA ASN A 31 20.47 2.33 20.18
C ASN A 31 19.77 1.01 19.84
N ASN A 32 18.89 0.53 20.73
CA ASN A 32 18.20 -0.75 20.53
C ASN A 32 16.93 -0.65 19.67
N TYR A 33 16.29 0.53 19.62
CA TYR A 33 14.98 0.68 18.96
C TYR A 33 14.95 1.70 17.82
N LEU A 34 15.95 2.58 17.70
CA LEU A 34 16.06 3.61 16.67
C LEU A 34 17.43 3.49 15.99
N ASN A 35 17.54 2.56 15.03
CA ASN A 35 18.72 2.44 14.17
C ASN A 35 18.51 3.26 12.88
N PRO A 36 19.23 4.38 12.67
CA PRO A 36 19.12 5.20 11.46
C PRO A 36 19.42 4.41 10.18
N GLU A 37 20.37 3.47 10.22
CA GLU A 37 20.72 2.63 9.08
C GLU A 37 19.57 1.70 8.68
N ALA A 38 18.83 1.18 9.68
CA ALA A 38 17.66 0.35 9.43
C ALA A 38 16.50 1.15 8.82
N TYR A 39 16.31 2.40 9.25
CA TYR A 39 15.31 3.31 8.69
C TYR A 39 15.60 3.65 7.22
N ASP A 40 16.86 3.96 6.90
CA ASP A 40 17.27 4.22 5.53
C ASP A 40 17.11 2.96 4.66
N TYR A 41 17.43 1.78 5.19
CA TYR A 41 17.23 0.52 4.47
C TYR A 41 15.75 0.25 4.15
N GLU A 42 14.84 0.47 5.10
CA GLU A 42 13.40 0.32 4.85
C GLU A 42 12.91 1.30 3.76
N LYS A 43 13.35 2.56 3.83
CA LYS A 43 12.97 3.58 2.85
C LYS A 43 13.48 3.23 1.46
N ILE A 44 14.75 2.80 1.35
CA ILE A 44 15.35 2.32 0.10
C ILE A 44 14.56 1.13 -0.45
N LYS A 45 14.20 0.17 0.40
CA LYS A 45 13.42 -1.01 0.00
C LYS A 45 12.02 -0.64 -0.51
N ILE A 46 11.35 0.32 0.13
CA ILE A 46 10.05 0.83 -0.32
C ILE A 46 10.19 1.47 -1.70
N GLU A 47 11.19 2.34 -1.89
CA GLU A 47 11.43 3.01 -3.18
C GLU A 47 11.80 2.02 -4.30
N GLN A 48 12.69 1.08 -4.03
CA GLN A 48 13.03 0.02 -4.99
C GLN A 48 11.80 -0.82 -5.38
N THR A 49 10.93 -1.12 -4.42
CA THR A 49 9.71 -1.87 -4.71
C THR A 49 8.71 -1.01 -5.48
N ALA A 50 8.58 0.27 -5.17
CA ALA A 50 7.76 1.22 -5.92
C ALA A 50 8.17 1.31 -7.39
N ILE A 51 9.48 1.38 -7.67
CA ILE A 51 10.02 1.37 -9.04
C ILE A 51 9.66 0.07 -9.76
N LYS A 52 9.82 -1.08 -9.09
CA LYS A 52 9.43 -2.39 -9.66
C LYS A 52 7.93 -2.45 -9.96
N ILE A 53 7.09 -1.96 -9.05
CA ILE A 53 5.64 -1.87 -9.25
C ILE A 53 5.34 -1.02 -10.48
N GLU A 54 5.96 0.16 -10.59
CA GLU A 54 5.75 1.05 -11.73
C GLU A 54 6.15 0.40 -13.06
N GLN A 55 7.27 -0.32 -13.09
CA GLN A 55 7.70 -1.09 -14.26
C GLN A 55 6.73 -2.23 -14.61
N GLU A 56 6.22 -2.96 -13.60
CA GLU A 56 5.26 -4.04 -13.78
C GLU A 56 3.94 -3.55 -14.37
N ILE A 57 3.43 -2.42 -13.89
CA ILE A 57 2.07 -1.94 -14.23
C ILE A 57 2.07 -0.78 -15.23
N GLY A 58 3.23 -0.22 -15.57
CA GLY A 58 3.32 1.02 -16.33
C GLY A 58 2.71 0.93 -17.73
N SER A 59 2.78 -0.24 -18.37
CA SER A 59 2.15 -0.51 -19.66
C SER A 59 0.69 -0.95 -19.52
N THR A 60 0.34 -1.63 -18.44
CA THR A 60 -0.99 -2.20 -18.19
C THR A 60 -1.97 -1.14 -17.67
N PHE A 61 -1.51 -0.26 -16.79
CA PHE A 61 -2.33 0.72 -16.04
C PHE A 61 -1.80 2.14 -16.21
N PRO A 62 -1.77 2.69 -17.44
CA PRO A 62 -1.15 3.98 -17.70
C PRO A 62 -1.78 5.15 -16.92
N LYS A 63 -3.09 5.09 -16.62
CA LYS A 63 -3.80 6.15 -15.89
C LYS A 63 -3.75 5.94 -14.38
N SER A 64 -3.83 4.70 -13.89
CA SER A 64 -3.85 4.40 -12.46
C SER A 64 -2.50 4.02 -11.85
N LYS A 65 -1.41 3.89 -12.64
CA LYS A 65 -0.07 3.53 -12.13
C LYS A 65 0.40 4.41 -10.98
N ASN A 66 0.24 5.74 -11.11
CA ASN A 66 0.72 6.69 -10.11
C ASN A 66 -0.02 6.47 -8.79
N PHE A 67 -1.34 6.25 -8.86
CA PHE A 67 -2.15 5.93 -7.70
C PHE A 67 -1.70 4.64 -7.02
N VAL A 68 -1.49 3.56 -7.77
CA VAL A 68 -1.07 2.26 -7.21
C VAL A 68 0.28 2.39 -6.50
N VAL A 69 1.23 3.12 -7.09
CA VAL A 69 2.56 3.36 -6.50
C VAL A 69 2.47 4.23 -5.25
N GLU A 70 1.72 5.34 -5.29
CA GLU A 70 1.50 6.20 -4.13
C GLU A 70 0.83 5.45 -2.97
N TYR A 71 -0.20 4.67 -3.29
CA TYR A 71 -0.91 3.86 -2.31
C TYR A 71 0.01 2.82 -1.68
N TYR A 72 0.88 2.18 -2.46
CA TYR A 72 1.89 1.26 -1.93
C TYR A 72 2.88 1.96 -1.00
N LYS A 73 3.39 3.15 -1.35
CA LYS A 73 4.31 3.90 -0.48
C LYS A 73 3.67 4.25 0.87
N LYS A 74 2.37 4.58 0.88
CA LYS A 74 1.64 4.97 2.08
C LYS A 74 1.18 3.78 2.94
N CYS A 75 0.59 2.77 2.31
CA CYS A 75 -0.09 1.68 3.00
C CYS A 75 0.70 0.35 2.97
N LYS A 76 1.85 0.31 2.27
CA LYS A 76 2.67 -0.90 2.03
C LYS A 76 1.86 -2.06 1.43
N ALA A 77 0.76 -1.77 0.71
CA ALA A 77 -0.18 -2.74 0.17
C ALA A 77 -0.38 -2.58 -1.35
N ARG A 78 -0.49 -3.70 -2.06
CA ARG A 78 -0.68 -3.77 -3.52
C ARG A 78 -2.17 -3.71 -3.87
N ILE A 79 -2.70 -2.49 -4.00
CA ILE A 79 -4.14 -2.28 -4.26
C ILE A 79 -4.59 -2.89 -5.59
N ASP A 80 -3.73 -2.86 -6.60
CA ASP A 80 -3.94 -3.50 -7.91
C ASP A 80 -4.26 -5.00 -7.77
N ARG A 81 -3.49 -5.71 -6.93
CA ARG A 81 -3.67 -7.15 -6.72
C ARG A 81 -4.91 -7.46 -5.89
N ILE A 82 -5.16 -6.66 -4.85
CA ILE A 82 -6.30 -6.86 -3.96
C ILE A 82 -7.60 -6.61 -4.72
N LEU A 83 -7.66 -5.54 -5.51
CA LEU A 83 -8.82 -5.21 -6.33
C LEU A 83 -9.05 -6.27 -7.40
N LYS A 84 -8.00 -6.71 -8.13
CA LYS A 84 -8.11 -7.84 -9.08
C LYS A 84 -8.67 -9.10 -8.43
N SER A 85 -8.18 -9.46 -7.25
CA SER A 85 -8.68 -10.63 -6.53
C SER A 85 -10.17 -10.49 -6.21
N TRP A 86 -10.59 -9.31 -5.77
CA TRP A 86 -11.99 -9.04 -5.43
C TRP A 86 -12.89 -9.07 -6.66
N LEU A 87 -12.41 -8.53 -7.80
CA LEU A 87 -13.15 -8.57 -9.07
C LEU A 87 -13.35 -10.00 -9.60
N LYS A 88 -12.38 -10.90 -9.40
CA LYS A 88 -12.51 -12.32 -9.77
C LYS A 88 -13.62 -13.05 -9.01
N ASP A 89 -13.89 -12.62 -7.78
CA ASP A 89 -14.95 -13.20 -6.95
C ASP A 89 -16.34 -12.70 -7.38
N LEU A 90 -16.43 -11.61 -8.14
CA LEU A 90 -17.68 -11.10 -8.67
C LEU A 90 -18.19 -11.92 -9.85
N LYS A 91 -19.34 -12.55 -9.66
CA LYS A 91 -20.09 -13.17 -10.75
C LYS A 91 -20.45 -12.11 -11.79
N TYR A 92 -20.25 -12.43 -13.07
CA TYR A 92 -20.62 -11.59 -14.20
C TYR A 92 -19.85 -10.28 -14.37
N PHE A 93 -18.69 -10.10 -13.71
CA PHE A 93 -17.83 -8.93 -13.93
C PHE A 93 -17.53 -8.68 -15.43
N GLN A 94 -17.47 -9.76 -16.23
CA GLN A 94 -17.27 -9.66 -17.67
C GLN A 94 -18.35 -8.87 -18.41
N LEU A 95 -19.57 -8.79 -17.86
CA LEU A 95 -20.74 -8.11 -18.43
C LEU A 95 -20.84 -6.63 -18.04
N PHE A 96 -19.90 -6.10 -17.26
CA PHE A 96 -19.91 -4.69 -16.88
C PHE A 96 -19.34 -3.84 -18.01
N TYR A 97 -20.10 -2.81 -18.39
CA TYR A 97 -19.75 -1.92 -19.52
C TYR A 97 -20.06 -0.45 -19.22
N CYS A 98 -20.87 -0.15 -18.20
CA CYS A 98 -21.26 1.21 -17.85
C CYS A 98 -20.45 1.73 -16.65
N THR A 99 -20.32 3.05 -16.56
CA THR A 99 -19.60 3.69 -15.44
C THR A 99 -20.27 3.41 -14.11
N GLU A 100 -21.61 3.34 -14.07
CA GLU A 100 -22.38 3.01 -12.88
C GLU A 100 -22.03 1.61 -12.33
N ASP A 101 -21.75 0.64 -13.21
CA ASP A 101 -21.35 -0.70 -12.80
C ASP A 101 -20.02 -0.65 -12.03
N TYR A 102 -19.04 0.10 -12.55
CA TYR A 102 -17.74 0.29 -11.90
C TYR A 102 -17.86 1.05 -10.58
N VAL A 103 -18.75 2.04 -10.50
CA VAL A 103 -19.04 2.76 -9.26
C VAL A 103 -19.62 1.82 -8.21
N ASN A 104 -20.57 0.97 -8.57
CA ASN A 104 -21.20 0.00 -7.67
C ASN A 104 -20.19 -1.02 -7.15
N VAL A 105 -19.32 -1.51 -8.04
CA VAL A 105 -18.18 -2.37 -7.72
C VAL A 105 -17.26 -1.71 -6.71
N VAL A 106 -16.83 -0.47 -6.95
CA VAL A 106 -15.92 0.24 -6.05
C VAL A 106 -16.57 0.52 -4.70
N ASN A 107 -17.85 0.87 -4.66
CA ASN A 107 -18.59 1.03 -3.40
C ASN A 107 -18.62 -0.28 -2.60
N GLY A 108 -18.98 -1.40 -3.25
CA GLY A 108 -18.94 -2.72 -2.61
C GLY A 108 -17.54 -3.14 -2.13
N PHE A 109 -16.51 -2.74 -2.87
CA PHE A 109 -15.12 -2.97 -2.48
C PHE A 109 -14.72 -2.13 -1.25
N CYS A 110 -15.08 -0.84 -1.20
CA CYS A 110 -14.84 0.03 -0.05
C CYS A 110 -15.57 -0.46 1.21
N ASP A 111 -16.81 -0.93 1.06
CA ASP A 111 -17.63 -1.42 2.17
C ASP A 111 -17.20 -2.80 2.71
N SER A 112 -16.32 -3.48 1.97
CA SER A 112 -15.81 -4.80 2.33
C SER A 112 -15.07 -4.77 3.68
N ALA A 113 -15.19 -5.85 4.45
CA ALA A 113 -14.56 -5.96 5.77
C ALA A 113 -13.03 -5.78 5.74
N LYS A 114 -12.39 -6.02 4.58
CA LYS A 114 -10.94 -5.86 4.38
C LYS A 114 -10.52 -4.40 4.19
N MET A 115 -11.44 -3.53 3.77
CA MET A 115 -11.18 -2.14 3.39
C MET A 115 -11.80 -1.13 4.34
N ARG A 116 -12.78 -1.55 5.16
CA ARG A 116 -13.41 -0.70 6.17
C ARG A 116 -12.38 -0.10 7.13
N GLY A 117 -12.38 1.23 7.26
CA GLY A 117 -11.48 1.96 8.15
C GLY A 117 -10.08 2.27 7.58
N THR A 118 -9.78 1.85 6.34
CA THR A 118 -8.50 2.17 5.68
C THR A 118 -8.44 3.58 5.07
N GLY A 119 -9.58 4.28 5.01
CA GLY A 119 -9.70 5.59 4.34
C GLY A 119 -9.69 5.50 2.81
N ILE A 120 -9.80 4.30 2.25
CA ILE A 120 -9.74 4.06 0.80
C ILE A 120 -10.85 4.76 0.00
N GLU A 121 -11.95 5.12 0.67
CA GLU A 121 -13.07 5.87 0.09
C GLU A 121 -12.66 7.23 -0.49
N GLN A 122 -11.57 7.82 0.01
CA GLN A 122 -11.03 9.07 -0.53
C GLN A 122 -10.45 8.90 -1.95
N TYR A 123 -10.24 7.66 -2.39
CA TYR A 123 -9.66 7.32 -3.68
C TYR A 123 -10.67 6.70 -4.65
N LYS A 124 -11.99 6.86 -4.41
CA LYS A 124 -13.06 6.27 -5.25
C LYS A 124 -12.86 6.52 -6.74
N ASP A 125 -12.61 7.76 -7.15
CA ASP A 125 -12.41 8.09 -8.57
C ASP A 125 -11.20 7.37 -9.17
N LYS A 126 -10.10 7.29 -8.42
CA LYS A 126 -8.88 6.59 -8.83
C LYS A 126 -9.10 5.07 -8.92
N LEU A 127 -9.93 4.52 -8.04
CA LEU A 127 -10.31 3.10 -8.04
C LEU A 127 -11.22 2.77 -9.22
N ILE A 128 -12.17 3.63 -9.57
CA ILE A 128 -13.04 3.43 -10.74
C ILE A 128 -12.17 3.33 -12.01
N ILE A 129 -11.21 4.24 -12.18
CA ILE A 129 -10.26 4.19 -13.30
C ILE A 129 -9.48 2.87 -13.29
N LEU A 130 -8.99 2.43 -12.13
CA LEU A 130 -8.25 1.17 -12.02
C LEU A 130 -9.11 -0.05 -12.35
N VAL A 131 -10.37 -0.11 -11.89
CA VAL A 131 -11.32 -1.19 -12.27
C VAL A 131 -11.53 -1.22 -13.78
N GLN A 132 -11.74 -0.04 -14.38
CA GLN A 132 -11.93 0.08 -15.82
C GLN A 132 -10.69 -0.42 -16.57
N GLU A 133 -9.48 0.00 -16.17
CA GLU A 133 -8.25 -0.47 -16.80
C GLU A 133 -8.04 -1.99 -16.59
N ILE A 134 -8.39 -2.54 -15.43
CA ILE A 134 -8.36 -4.00 -15.21
C ILE A 134 -9.28 -4.71 -16.20
N LYS A 135 -10.52 -4.22 -16.37
CA LYS A 135 -11.48 -4.77 -17.33
C LYS A 135 -10.94 -4.68 -18.75
N GLU A 136 -10.43 -3.53 -19.17
CA GLU A 136 -9.89 -3.30 -20.51
C GLU A 136 -8.70 -4.22 -20.83
N ASN A 137 -7.91 -4.60 -19.82
CA ASN A 137 -6.80 -5.55 -20.00
C ASN A 137 -7.24 -7.02 -20.00
N GLU A 138 -8.28 -7.39 -19.23
CA GLU A 138 -8.79 -8.76 -19.20
C GLU A 138 -9.69 -9.09 -20.39
N THR A 139 -10.37 -8.08 -20.95
CA THR A 139 -11.16 -8.23 -22.18
C THR A 139 -10.20 -7.98 -23.35
N GLU A 140 -9.56 -9.03 -23.87
CA GLU A 140 -8.67 -8.93 -25.04
C GLU A 140 -9.29 -8.02 -26.10
N LYS A 141 -8.53 -6.99 -26.54
CA LYS A 141 -8.80 -6.33 -27.81
C LYS A 141 -8.95 -7.45 -28.85
N PRO A 142 -10.03 -7.52 -29.64
CA PRO A 142 -10.07 -8.45 -30.75
C PRO A 142 -8.84 -8.16 -31.60
N SER A 143 -7.89 -9.10 -31.61
CA SER A 143 -6.83 -9.07 -32.58
C SER A 143 -7.55 -9.16 -33.93
N ARG A 144 -7.39 -8.13 -34.77
CA ARG A 144 -7.85 -8.19 -36.16
C ARG A 144 -6.95 -9.17 -36.92
N LEU A 145 -6.99 -10.44 -36.54
CA LEU A 145 -6.65 -11.55 -37.40
C LEU A 145 -7.82 -11.72 -38.36
N THR A 146 -7.90 -10.84 -39.34
CA THR A 146 -8.59 -11.19 -40.58
C THR A 146 -7.75 -12.29 -41.23
N ARG A 147 -8.12 -13.53 -40.93
CA ARG A 147 -8.07 -14.66 -41.85
C ARG A 147 -8.58 -14.16 -43.22
N GLY A 148 -7.75 -14.31 -44.24
CA GLY A 148 -7.92 -13.67 -45.53
C GLY A 148 -9.00 -14.26 -46.43
N ARG A 149 -8.97 -13.83 -47.69
CA ARG A 149 -9.42 -14.59 -48.87
C ARG A 149 -8.56 -14.16 -50.04
N GLY A 150 -7.85 -15.12 -50.62
CA GLY A 150 -7.47 -15.02 -52.02
C GLY A 150 -8.74 -14.93 -52.88
N CYS A 151 -8.66 -14.06 -53.87
CA CYS A 151 -9.29 -14.16 -55.18
C CYS A 151 -8.23 -13.61 -56.15
#